data_AF-A0A9X7T247-F1
#
_entry.id   AF-A0A9X7T247-F1
#
_cell.length_a   1.000
_cell.length_b   1.000
_cell.length_c   1.000
_cell.angle_alpha   90.00
_cell.angle_beta   90.00
_cell.angle_gamma   90.00
#
_symmetry.space_group_name_H-M   'P 1'
#
loop_
_entity.id
_entity.type
_entity.pdbx_description
1 polymer ?
#
loop_
_entity_poly.entity_id
_entity_poly.type
_entity_poly.pdbx_seq_one_letter_code
_entity_poly.pdbx_strand_id
1 'polypeptide(L)'
;MIWLLFRCPCSPRKACTSFRCWRTSCVWFSLRKIRWRKKKTIELADLQSEPFLIHEAGSTSRELAERWAQENQLRWQVRMELGAIETIKEATKHNMGVSILPYRSVVREGETGELVIRELPGYVNRRHICLVYRQDDLLPYPVTSFIRFLQHRRLPDAKSPSPL
;
A
#
# COMPACT_ATOMS: atom_id res chain seq x y z
N MET A 1 -1.17 19.33 -18.37
CA MET A 1 -1.56 17.90 -18.17
C MET A 1 -1.11 17.47 -16.78
N ILE A 2 -2.03 17.01 -15.93
CA ILE A 2 -1.76 16.68 -14.52
C ILE A 2 -1.52 15.19 -14.40
N TRP A 3 -0.45 14.79 -13.72
CA TRP A 3 -0.13 13.39 -13.48
C TRP A 3 -0.18 13.08 -11.98
N LEU A 4 -0.76 11.94 -11.62
CA LEU A 4 -0.53 11.33 -10.31
C LEU A 4 0.73 10.49 -10.40
N LEU A 5 1.74 10.83 -9.60
CA LEU A 5 2.99 10.07 -9.56
C LEU A 5 3.23 9.53 -8.14
N PHE A 6 3.67 8.27 -8.08
CA PHE A 6 4.08 7.61 -6.83
C PHE A 6 5.53 7.96 -6.42
N ARG A 7 6.24 8.72 -7.26
CA ARG A 7 7.54 9.36 -6.99
C ARG A 7 7.44 10.84 -7.35
N CYS A 8 7.93 11.74 -6.51
CA CYS A 8 8.03 13.15 -6.89
C CYS A 8 9.21 13.31 -7.87
N PRO A 9 9.00 13.76 -9.11
CA PRO A 9 10.10 14.09 -10.01
C PRO A 9 10.59 15.48 -9.66
N CYS A 10 11.76 15.59 -9.03
CA CYS A 10 12.42 16.87 -8.81
C CYS A 10 12.98 17.36 -10.16
N SER A 11 12.24 18.22 -10.85
CA SER A 11 12.66 18.89 -12.09
C SER A 11 12.29 20.37 -12.00
N PRO A 12 13.17 21.30 -12.41
CA PRO A 12 12.99 22.74 -12.19
C PRO A 12 11.77 23.36 -12.90
N ARG A 13 11.15 22.65 -13.85
CA ARG A 13 9.92 23.11 -14.56
C ARG A 13 8.61 22.45 -14.08
N LYS A 14 8.66 21.64 -13.02
CA LYS A 14 7.49 20.90 -12.51
C LYS A 14 7.16 21.37 -11.10
N ALA A 15 5.93 21.83 -10.91
CA ALA A 15 5.37 21.99 -9.57
C ALA A 15 4.89 20.62 -9.06
N CYS A 16 5.33 20.24 -7.86
CA CYS A 16 4.98 18.98 -7.20
C CYS A 16 4.37 19.31 -5.83
N THR A 17 3.09 18.97 -5.63
CA THR A 17 2.51 18.93 -4.29
C THR A 17 2.47 17.48 -3.85
N SER A 18 3.34 17.12 -2.91
CA SER A 18 3.42 15.75 -2.39
C SER A 18 2.50 15.57 -1.18
N PHE A 19 1.68 14.53 -1.20
CA PHE A 19 0.89 14.08 -0.07
C PHE A 19 1.50 12.79 0.48
N ARG A 20 1.72 12.74 1.80
CA ARG A 20 2.16 11.50 2.44
C ARG A 20 1.00 10.50 2.38
N CYS A 21 1.25 9.27 1.94
CA CYS A 21 0.24 8.22 2.04
C CYS A 21 0.31 7.67 3.48
N TRP A 22 -0.71 7.92 4.30
CA TRP A 22 -0.60 7.71 5.77
C TRP A 22 -0.75 6.25 6.25
N ARG A 23 -1.02 5.29 5.36
CA ARG A 23 -0.96 3.85 5.69
C ARG A 23 -0.62 3.01 4.46
N THR A 24 0.56 2.44 4.50
CA THR A 24 1.08 1.31 3.72
C THR A 24 2.07 0.70 4.72
N SER A 25 2.18 -0.58 5.02
CA SER A 25 1.85 -1.82 4.33
C SER A 25 1.22 -2.79 5.33
N CYS A 26 0.43 -3.74 4.83
CA CYS A 26 -0.11 -4.81 5.64
C CYS A 26 0.26 -6.17 5.03
N VAL A 27 0.51 -7.14 5.91
CA VAL A 27 0.56 -8.56 5.56
C VAL A 27 -0.84 -9.12 5.70
N TRP A 28 -1.23 -9.94 4.72
CA TRP A 28 -2.55 -10.55 4.67
C TRP A 28 -2.45 -12.05 4.82
N PHE A 29 -3.38 -12.60 5.58
CA PHE A 29 -3.51 -14.03 5.80
C PHE A 29 -4.94 -14.48 5.52
N SER A 30 -5.07 -15.68 4.94
CA SER A 30 -6.36 -16.37 4.85
C SER A 30 -6.96 -16.58 6.23
N LEU A 31 -8.28 -16.39 6.34
CA LEU A 31 -9.11 -16.82 7.46
C LEU A 31 -8.83 -18.28 7.91
N ARG A 32 -8.47 -19.15 6.97
CA ARG A 32 -8.27 -20.58 7.22
C ARG A 32 -7.02 -20.89 8.05
N LYS A 33 -6.08 -19.95 8.18
CA LYS A 33 -4.92 -20.12 9.08
C LYS A 33 -5.20 -19.53 10.46
N ILE A 34 -5.78 -20.36 11.33
CA ILE A 34 -6.13 -20.03 12.73
C ILE A 34 -4.96 -19.43 13.53
N ARG A 35 -3.71 -19.83 13.23
CA ARG A 35 -2.47 -19.29 13.83
C ARG A 35 -2.41 -17.76 13.79
N TRP A 36 -2.72 -17.15 12.66
CA TRP A 36 -2.57 -15.71 12.44
C TRP A 36 -3.70 -14.88 13.06
N ARG A 37 -4.88 -15.51 13.25
CA ARG A 37 -6.02 -14.88 13.92
C ARG A 37 -5.73 -14.60 15.39
N LYS A 38 -4.98 -15.50 16.05
CA LYS A 38 -4.65 -15.42 17.48
C LYS A 38 -3.43 -14.51 17.77
N LYS A 39 -2.47 -14.42 16.85
CA LYS A 39 -1.32 -13.51 17.01
C LYS A 39 -1.71 -12.06 16.75
N LYS A 40 -1.48 -11.19 17.73
CA LYS A 40 -1.66 -9.73 17.60
C LYS A 40 -0.54 -9.09 16.77
N THR A 41 0.70 -9.53 16.99
CA THR A 41 1.89 -9.03 16.31
C THR A 41 2.56 -10.18 15.56
N ILE A 42 3.05 -9.90 14.35
CA ILE A 42 3.78 -10.84 13.53
C ILE A 42 5.28 -10.58 13.70
N GLU A 43 6.07 -11.64 13.75
CA GLU A 43 7.53 -11.54 13.73
C GLU A 43 8.07 -11.99 12.37
N LEU A 44 9.28 -11.56 12.03
CA LEU A 44 9.92 -11.95 10.76
C LEU A 44 10.06 -13.47 10.60
N ALA A 45 10.35 -14.17 11.71
CA ALA A 45 10.48 -15.62 11.72
C ALA A 45 9.18 -16.33 11.30
N ASP A 46 8.02 -15.75 11.63
CA ASP A 46 6.74 -16.34 11.24
C ASP A 46 6.53 -16.30 9.72
N LEU A 47 7.08 -15.28 9.06
CA LEU A 47 6.93 -15.03 7.63
C LEU A 47 7.89 -15.86 6.77
N GLN A 48 9.05 -16.24 7.31
CA GLN A 48 10.08 -16.96 6.57
C GLN A 48 9.61 -18.33 6.03
N SER A 49 8.65 -18.95 6.73
CA SER A 49 8.07 -20.25 6.37
C SER A 49 6.88 -20.18 5.41
N GLU A 50 6.44 -18.98 5.06
CA GLU A 50 5.19 -18.77 4.32
C GLU A 50 5.43 -18.58 2.82
N PRO A 51 4.57 -19.13 1.95
CA PRO A 51 4.61 -18.83 0.52
C PRO A 51 4.01 -17.44 0.27
N PHE A 52 4.74 -16.59 -0.44
CA PHE A 52 4.33 -15.25 -0.78
C PHE A 52 3.65 -15.19 -2.15
N LEU A 53 2.52 -14.48 -2.18
CA LEU A 53 1.83 -14.01 -3.37
C LEU A 53 2.19 -12.55 -3.57
N ILE A 54 2.82 -12.25 -4.68
CA ILE A 54 3.40 -10.95 -4.99
C ILE A 54 2.67 -10.32 -6.19
N HIS A 55 2.74 -9.00 -6.25
CA HIS A 55 2.26 -8.25 -7.41
C HIS A 55 3.28 -8.32 -8.55
N GLU A 56 2.83 -8.08 -9.78
CA GLU A 56 3.68 -8.09 -10.97
C GLU A 56 4.91 -7.17 -10.86
N ALA A 57 5.98 -7.58 -11.52
CA ALA A 57 7.21 -6.81 -11.67
C ALA A 57 6.94 -5.39 -12.22
N GLY A 58 7.71 -4.41 -11.74
CA GLY A 58 7.55 -3.01 -12.12
C GLY A 58 6.41 -2.25 -11.41
N SER A 59 5.60 -2.94 -10.61
CA SER A 59 4.63 -2.25 -9.75
C SER A 59 5.28 -1.66 -8.50
N THR A 60 4.79 -0.49 -8.07
CA THR A 60 5.27 0.13 -6.81
C THR A 60 5.06 -0.78 -5.59
N SER A 61 4.00 -1.60 -5.62
CA SER A 61 3.73 -2.56 -4.54
C SER A 61 4.80 -3.65 -4.47
N ARG A 62 5.23 -4.19 -5.62
CA ARG A 62 6.33 -5.16 -5.73
C ARG A 62 7.64 -4.57 -5.22
N GLU A 63 8.02 -3.38 -5.69
CA GLU A 63 9.24 -2.69 -5.26
C GLU A 63 9.29 -2.47 -3.74
N LEU A 64 8.16 -2.06 -3.14
CA LEU A 64 8.08 -1.85 -1.70
C LEU A 64 8.17 -3.16 -0.90
N ALA A 65 7.56 -4.22 -1.39
CA ALA A 65 7.61 -5.54 -0.77
C ALA A 65 9.02 -6.13 -0.83
N GLU A 66 9.70 -6.04 -1.98
CA GLU A 66 11.08 -6.47 -2.16
C GLU A 66 12.06 -5.66 -1.30
N ARG A 67 11.94 -4.33 -1.30
CA ARG A 67 12.76 -3.48 -0.44
C ARG A 67 12.57 -3.85 1.04
N TRP A 68 11.33 -4.04 1.48
CA TRP A 68 11.07 -4.44 2.86
C TRP A 68 11.71 -5.81 3.17
N ALA A 69 11.57 -6.79 2.28
CA ALA A 69 12.18 -8.11 2.47
C ALA A 69 13.71 -8.01 2.53
N GLN A 70 14.31 -7.19 1.67
CA GLN A 70 15.76 -6.94 1.66
C GLN A 70 16.24 -6.23 2.94
N GLU A 71 15.56 -5.17 3.39
CA GLU A 71 15.89 -4.43 4.61
C GLU A 71 15.83 -5.34 5.86
N ASN A 72 14.94 -6.32 5.85
CA ASN A 72 14.76 -7.28 6.94
C ASN A 72 15.52 -8.61 6.72
N GLN A 73 16.34 -8.70 5.67
CA GLN A 73 17.11 -9.89 5.30
C GLN A 73 16.24 -11.17 5.20
N LEU A 74 14.97 -10.98 4.84
CA LEU A 74 14.00 -12.06 4.75
C LEU A 74 14.17 -12.79 3.43
N ARG A 75 14.55 -14.07 3.49
CA ARG A 75 14.47 -14.98 2.35
C ARG A 75 13.03 -15.48 2.23
N TRP A 76 12.19 -14.73 1.53
CA TRP A 76 10.82 -15.12 1.26
C TRP A 76 10.72 -16.14 0.10
N GLN A 77 9.74 -17.05 0.18
CA GLN A 77 9.46 -17.99 -0.89
C GLN A 77 8.34 -17.44 -1.77
N VAL A 78 8.70 -16.86 -2.91
CA VAL A 78 7.72 -16.39 -3.90
C VAL A 78 7.06 -17.60 -4.55
N ARG A 79 5.76 -17.79 -4.31
CA ARG A 79 4.98 -18.89 -4.89
C ARG A 79 4.31 -18.50 -6.19
N MET A 80 3.83 -17.27 -6.30
CA MET A 80 3.04 -16.82 -7.43
C MET A 80 3.17 -15.32 -7.64
N GLU A 81 3.26 -14.92 -8.90
CA GLU A 81 3.18 -13.53 -9.34
C GLU A 81 1.83 -13.27 -10.03
N LEU A 82 1.17 -12.18 -9.64
CA LEU A 82 -0.19 -11.84 -10.08
C LEU A 82 -0.27 -10.35 -10.44
N GLY A 83 -0.87 -10.04 -11.60
CA GLY A 83 -0.98 -8.66 -12.10
C GLY A 83 -2.10 -7.82 -11.48
N ALA A 84 -3.05 -8.43 -10.78
CA ALA A 84 -4.18 -7.72 -10.18
C ALA A 84 -4.27 -7.94 -8.67
N ILE A 85 -4.44 -6.85 -7.92
CA ILE A 85 -4.62 -6.87 -6.46
C ILE A 85 -5.82 -7.73 -6.06
N GLU A 86 -6.93 -7.65 -6.80
CA GLU A 86 -8.13 -8.45 -6.52
C GLU A 86 -7.84 -9.96 -6.68
N THR A 87 -7.06 -10.36 -7.68
CA THR A 87 -6.65 -11.75 -7.85
C THR A 87 -5.77 -12.23 -6.69
N ILE A 88 -4.85 -11.37 -6.20
CA ILE A 88 -4.03 -11.68 -5.02
C ILE A 88 -4.92 -11.84 -3.78
N LYS A 89 -5.92 -10.98 -3.60
CA LYS A 89 -6.87 -11.07 -2.48
C LYS A 89 -7.63 -12.38 -2.52
N GLU A 90 -8.19 -12.75 -3.67
CA GLU A 90 -8.92 -14.01 -3.83
C GLU A 90 -8.02 -15.22 -3.60
N ALA A 91 -6.80 -15.24 -4.16
CA ALA A 91 -5.83 -16.31 -3.90
C ALA A 91 -5.44 -16.40 -2.41
N THR A 92 -5.32 -15.25 -1.73
CA THR A 92 -5.06 -15.18 -0.29
C THR A 92 -6.25 -15.72 0.50
N LYS A 93 -7.50 -15.37 0.16
CA LYS A 93 -8.71 -15.93 0.78
C LYS A 93 -8.74 -17.45 0.67
N HIS A 94 -8.34 -17.99 -0.47
CA HIS A 94 -8.25 -19.43 -0.75
C HIS A 94 -7.00 -20.12 -0.18
N ASN A 95 -6.25 -19.45 0.71
CA ASN A 95 -5.09 -20.01 1.42
C ASN A 95 -3.94 -20.45 0.50
N MET A 96 -3.76 -19.78 -0.64
CA MET A 96 -2.64 -20.05 -1.55
C MET A 96 -1.33 -19.44 -1.06
N GLY A 97 -1.38 -18.50 -0.12
CA GLY A 97 -0.21 -17.89 0.50
C GLY A 97 -0.53 -16.59 1.24
N VAL A 98 0.52 -15.85 1.59
CA VAL A 98 0.47 -14.53 2.24
C VAL A 98 0.84 -13.46 1.23
N SER A 99 0.32 -12.25 1.38
CA SER A 99 0.63 -11.16 0.46
C SER A 99 0.93 -9.86 1.19
N ILE A 100 1.68 -8.98 0.52
CA ILE A 100 1.96 -7.61 1.00
C ILE A 100 1.24 -6.66 0.06
N LEU A 101 0.18 -6.02 0.57
CA LEU A 101 -0.68 -5.13 -0.22
C LEU A 101 -0.91 -3.79 0.51
N PRO A 102 -1.24 -2.71 -0.23
CA PRO A 102 -1.59 -1.43 0.36
C PRO A 102 -2.83 -1.56 1.26
N TYR A 103 -2.79 -1.03 2.48
CA TYR A 103 -3.91 -1.12 3.44
C TYR A 103 -5.27 -0.76 2.81
N ARG A 104 -5.31 0.31 1.99
CA ARG A 104 -6.55 0.81 1.37
C ARG A 104 -7.25 -0.18 0.44
N SER A 105 -6.54 -1.11 -0.21
CA SER A 105 -7.16 -2.04 -1.16
C SER A 105 -7.89 -3.21 -0.50
N VAL A 106 -7.85 -3.27 0.83
CA VAL A 106 -8.08 -4.50 1.59
C VAL A 106 -8.71 -4.24 2.96
N VAL A 107 -9.03 -2.96 3.26
CA VAL A 107 -9.76 -2.55 4.48
C VAL A 107 -11.09 -3.27 4.58
N ARG A 108 -11.84 -3.31 3.47
CA ARG A 108 -13.16 -3.94 3.40
C ARG A 108 -13.10 -5.41 3.80
N GLU A 109 -12.13 -6.15 3.30
CA GLU A 109 -11.93 -7.58 3.59
C GLU A 109 -11.50 -7.80 5.05
N GLY A 110 -10.78 -6.85 5.65
CA GLY A 110 -10.48 -6.88 7.08
C GLY A 110 -11.70 -6.63 7.96
N GLU A 111 -12.53 -5.65 7.58
CA GLU A 111 -13.76 -5.29 8.31
C GLU A 111 -14.83 -6.39 8.22
N THR A 112 -14.97 -7.00 7.05
CA THR A 112 -15.86 -8.16 6.82
C THR A 112 -15.29 -9.45 7.38
N GLY A 113 -14.03 -9.44 7.82
CA GLY A 113 -13.34 -10.59 8.37
C GLY A 113 -12.87 -11.61 7.32
N GLU A 114 -13.06 -11.40 6.02
CA GLU A 114 -12.61 -12.29 4.95
C GLU A 114 -11.08 -12.49 4.93
N LEU A 115 -10.33 -11.46 5.35
CA LEU A 115 -8.87 -11.49 5.47
C LEU A 115 -8.41 -10.99 6.83
N VAL A 116 -7.31 -11.56 7.33
CA VAL A 116 -6.67 -11.08 8.55
C VAL A 116 -5.57 -10.08 8.18
N ILE A 117 -5.72 -8.85 8.65
CA ILE A 117 -4.75 -7.76 8.45
C ILE A 117 -3.73 -7.77 9.58
N ARG A 118 -2.44 -7.73 9.25
CA ARG A 118 -1.38 -7.45 10.22
C ARG A 118 -0.39 -6.42 9.73
N GLU A 119 0.17 -5.68 10.67
CA GLU A 119 1.26 -4.76 10.39
C GLU A 119 2.52 -5.54 10.02
N LEU A 120 3.25 -5.01 9.05
CA LEU A 120 4.46 -5.60 8.53
C LEU A 120 5.63 -5.28 9.48
N PRO A 121 6.38 -6.28 9.99
CA PRO A 121 7.43 -6.05 10.99
C PRO A 121 8.52 -5.11 10.46
N GLY A 122 8.90 -4.12 11.26
CA GLY A 122 9.97 -3.17 10.88
C GLY A 122 9.64 -2.28 9.67
N TYR A 123 8.39 -2.26 9.19
CA TYR A 123 8.04 -1.50 8.00
C TYR A 123 7.92 -0.01 8.29
N VAL A 124 8.71 0.78 7.57
CA VAL A 124 8.62 2.24 7.58
C VAL A 124 7.94 2.71 6.30
N ASN A 125 6.79 3.36 6.44
CA ASN A 125 6.06 3.87 5.28
C ASN A 125 6.76 5.08 4.67
N ARG A 126 7.26 4.89 3.45
CA ARG A 126 7.91 5.92 2.63
C ARG A 126 7.13 6.28 1.37
N ARG A 127 5.86 5.84 1.26
CA ARG A 127 5.06 6.05 0.05
C ARG A 127 4.46 7.46 0.03
N HIS A 128 4.69 8.16 -1.06
CA HIS A 128 4.09 9.46 -1.34
C HIS A 128 3.17 9.34 -2.55
N ILE A 129 2.05 10.06 -2.50
CA ILE A 129 1.19 10.31 -3.66
C ILE A 129 1.37 11.77 -4.00
N CYS A 130 1.91 12.05 -5.17
CA CYS A 130 2.23 13.40 -5.59
C CYS A 130 1.28 13.84 -6.69
N LEU A 131 0.75 15.05 -6.53
CA LEU A 131 0.12 15.78 -7.62
C LEU A 131 1.23 16.55 -8.35
N VAL A 132 1.38 16.29 -9.65
CA VAL A 132 2.42 16.93 -10.47
C VAL A 132 1.79 17.64 -11.67
N TYR A 133 2.16 18.92 -11.83
CA TYR A 133 1.74 19.78 -12.93
C TYR A 133 2.90 20.68 -13.37
N ARG A 134 2.84 21.24 -14.58
CA ARG A 134 3.87 22.18 -15.03
C ARG A 134 3.67 23.49 -14.31
N GLN A 135 4.78 24.09 -13.86
CA GLN A 135 4.74 25.36 -13.15
C GLN A 135 4.24 26.50 -14.04
N ASP A 136 4.51 26.41 -15.35
CA ASP A 136 4.16 27.43 -16.35
C ASP A 136 2.74 27.26 -16.93
N ASP A 137 1.98 26.24 -16.52
CA ASP A 137 0.62 26.03 -17.02
C ASP A 137 -0.33 27.07 -16.37
N LEU A 138 -1.04 27.84 -17.20
CA LEU A 138 -2.23 28.58 -16.74
C LEU A 138 -3.31 27.56 -16.37
N LEU A 139 -3.40 27.23 -15.09
CA LEU A 139 -4.36 26.25 -14.59
C LEU A 139 -5.77 26.87 -14.55
N PRO A 140 -6.78 26.25 -15.18
CA PRO A 140 -8.16 26.69 -15.09
C PRO A 140 -8.64 26.75 -13.63
N TYR A 141 -9.61 27.63 -13.35
CA TYR A 141 -10.17 27.79 -12.01
C TYR A 141 -10.64 26.48 -11.33
N PRO A 142 -11.30 25.53 -12.03
CA PRO A 142 -11.66 24.25 -11.42
C PRO A 142 -10.45 23.45 -10.94
N VAL A 143 -9.34 23.50 -11.70
CA VAL A 143 -8.10 22.79 -11.36
C VAL A 143 -7.45 23.43 -10.13
N THR A 144 -7.24 24.75 -10.13
CA THR A 144 -6.63 25.43 -8.97
C THR A 144 -7.48 25.27 -7.71
N SER A 145 -8.81 25.30 -7.84
CA SER A 145 -9.74 25.03 -6.74
C SER A 145 -9.62 23.60 -6.21
N PHE A 146 -9.48 22.61 -7.10
CA PHE A 146 -9.25 21.22 -6.71
C PHE A 146 -7.89 21.03 -6.01
N ILE A 147 -6.82 21.66 -6.51
CA ILE A 147 -5.50 21.64 -5.87
C ILE A 147 -5.58 22.23 -4.47
N ARG A 148 -6.23 23.40 -4.33
CA ARG A 148 -6.44 24.06 -3.05
C ARG A 148 -7.26 23.17 -2.11
N PHE A 149 -8.32 22.55 -2.62
CA PHE A 149 -9.14 21.60 -1.86
C PHE A 149 -8.30 20.43 -1.31
N LEU A 150 -7.45 19.82 -2.15
CA LEU A 150 -6.55 18.73 -1.73
C LEU A 150 -5.49 19.20 -0.73
N GLN A 151 -5.02 20.44 -0.80
CA GLN A 151 -4.06 21.01 0.16
C GLN A 151 -4.71 21.30 1.53
N HIS A 152 -5.97 21.74 1.55
CA HIS A 152 -6.69 22.11 2.77
C HIS A 152 -7.29 20.90 3.49
N ARG A 153 -7.78 19.91 2.75
CA ARG A 153 -8.07 18.60 3.33
C ARG A 153 -6.75 17.86 3.48
N ARG A 154 -6.16 17.86 4.69
CA ARG A 154 -5.36 16.72 5.11
C ARG A 154 -6.22 15.49 4.83
N LEU A 155 -5.82 14.65 3.88
CA LEU A 155 -6.46 13.35 3.69
C LEU A 155 -6.57 12.73 5.09
N PRO A 156 -7.77 12.36 5.54
CA PRO A 156 -8.01 12.04 6.95
C PRO A 156 -6.97 11.06 7.45
N ASP A 157 -6.33 11.41 8.56
CA ASP A 157 -5.43 10.51 9.27
C ASP A 157 -6.23 9.26 9.60
N ALA A 158 -5.77 8.08 9.16
CA ALA A 158 -6.44 6.80 9.42
C ALA A 158 -6.45 6.39 10.92
N LYS A 159 -6.21 7.35 11.82
CA LYS A 159 -6.37 7.25 13.28
C LYS A 159 -7.66 7.89 13.79
N SER A 160 -8.36 8.72 13.01
CA SER A 160 -9.67 9.22 13.43
C SER A 160 -10.75 8.19 13.05
N PRO A 161 -11.56 7.67 14.01
CA PRO A 161 -12.78 6.98 13.64
C PRO A 161 -13.61 7.92 12.77
N SER A 162 -14.22 7.38 11.73
CA SER A 162 -15.15 8.11 10.86
C SER A 162 -16.17 8.87 11.71
N PRO A 163 -16.32 10.20 11.54
CA PRO A 163 -17.47 10.87 12.10
C PRO A 163 -18.70 10.34 11.35
N LEU A 164 -19.62 9.75 12.10
CA LEU A 164 -20.99 9.49 11.65
C LEU A 164 -21.67 10.80 11.26
#